data_AF-A0A520A5C5-F1
#
_entry.id   AF-A0A520A5C5-F1
#
_cell.length_a   1.000
_cell.length_b   1.000
_cell.length_c   1.000
_cell.angle_alpha   90.00
_cell.angle_beta   90.00
_cell.angle_gamma   90.00
#
_symmetry.space_group_name_H-M   'P 1'
#
loop_
_entity.id
_entity.type
_entity.pdbx_description
1 polymer ?
#
loop_
_entity_poly.entity_id
_entity_poly.type
_entity_poly.pdbx_seq_one_letter_code
_entity_poly.pdbx_strand_id
1 'polypeptide(L)'
;MKFTKIDLLTLLIGLFLFASCKDSSTVGLDLDPADAVQGIKADTLSVNSTTQAEQLIQTNTLTAHPLGYISDPIFGTTESEIAMAVNMPAPTKYDFGINPVLDSAILVMNYAGRVDGDTAASVYSFDVRQLSLNISAEEAFLNNRVYPSYNVL
;
A
#
# COMPACT_ATOMS: atom_id res chain seq x y z
N MET A 1 -11.83 -75.78 -10.76
CA MET A 1 -12.56 -74.51 -10.96
C MET A 1 -12.64 -74.25 -12.45
N LYS A 2 -13.83 -74.01 -13.02
CA LYS A 2 -14.00 -73.67 -14.44
C LYS A 2 -13.92 -72.15 -14.57
N PHE A 3 -12.81 -71.64 -15.10
CA PHE A 3 -12.71 -70.21 -15.43
C PHE A 3 -13.70 -69.92 -16.54
N THR A 4 -14.69 -69.06 -16.28
CA THR A 4 -15.61 -68.63 -17.31
C THR A 4 -14.93 -67.56 -18.16
N LYS A 5 -15.35 -67.40 -19.43
CA LYS A 5 -14.74 -66.43 -20.36
C LYS A 5 -14.76 -64.99 -19.82
N ILE A 6 -15.71 -64.69 -18.94
CA ILE A 6 -15.86 -63.40 -18.27
C ILE A 6 -14.78 -63.19 -17.21
N ASP A 7 -14.42 -64.23 -16.44
CA ASP A 7 -13.37 -64.14 -15.42
C ASP A 7 -11.98 -63.92 -16.02
N LEU A 8 -11.74 -64.49 -17.21
CA LEU A 8 -10.49 -64.25 -17.96
C LEU A 8 -10.43 -62.82 -18.50
N LEU A 9 -11.57 -62.29 -18.96
CA LEU A 9 -11.66 -60.93 -19.48
C LEU A 9 -11.45 -59.88 -18.38
N THR A 10 -12.04 -60.09 -17.20
CA THR A 10 -11.87 -59.17 -16.06
C THR A 10 -10.44 -59.20 -15.53
N LEU A 11 -9.78 -60.36 -15.52
CA LEU A 11 -8.35 -60.48 -15.20
C LEU A 11 -7.48 -59.72 -16.21
N LEU A 12 -7.76 -59.88 -17.50
CA LEU A 12 -7.00 -59.23 -18.57
C LEU A 12 -7.13 -57.70 -18.47
N ILE A 13 -8.35 -57.18 -18.29
CA ILE A 13 -8.61 -55.74 -18.14
C ILE A 13 -7.91 -55.20 -16.88
N GLY A 14 -7.95 -55.93 -15.76
CA GLY A 14 -7.25 -55.57 -14.54
C GLY A 14 -5.73 -55.45 -14.74
N LEU A 15 -5.12 -56.38 -15.47
CA LEU A 15 -3.69 -56.37 -15.76
C LEU A 15 -3.26 -55.12 -16.55
N PHE A 16 -4.09 -54.67 -17.51
CA PHE A 16 -3.80 -53.45 -18.28
C PHE A 16 -3.99 -52.17 -17.47
N LEU A 17 -4.97 -52.12 -16.55
CA LEU A 17 -5.18 -50.96 -15.68
C LEU A 17 -4.02 -50.78 -14.68
N PHE A 18 -3.46 -51.86 -14.14
CA PHE A 18 -2.29 -51.78 -13.24
C PHE A 18 -0.98 -51.41 -13.96
N ALA A 19 -0.87 -51.65 -15.27
CA ALA A 19 0.30 -51.26 -16.07
C ALA A 19 0.31 -49.76 -16.46
N SER A 20 -0.82 -49.05 -16.30
CA SER A 20 -0.97 -47.65 -16.72
C SER A 20 -0.49 -46.60 -15.70
N CYS A 21 -0.16 -47.00 -14.47
CA CYS A 21 0.45 -46.11 -13.48
C CYS A 21 1.98 -46.07 -13.60
N LYS A 22 2.49 -45.78 -14.80
CA LYS A 22 3.85 -45.25 -14.92
C LYS A 22 3.78 -43.74 -14.88
N ASP A 23 4.42 -43.15 -13.88
CA ASP A 23 4.60 -41.70 -13.79
C ASP A 23 5.22 -41.19 -15.09
N SER A 24 4.44 -40.49 -15.91
CA SER A 24 4.93 -39.82 -17.11
C SER A 24 5.58 -38.47 -16.74
N SER A 25 6.44 -38.47 -15.72
CA SER A 25 7.01 -37.25 -15.13
C SER A 25 8.24 -36.72 -15.86
N THR A 26 8.43 -37.07 -17.13
CA THR A 26 9.40 -36.41 -18.03
C THR A 26 8.67 -35.69 -19.15
N VAL A 27 8.04 -34.57 -18.79
CA VAL A 27 7.72 -33.53 -19.76
C VAL A 27 8.97 -32.65 -19.89
N GLY A 28 9.81 -32.98 -20.87
CA GLY A 28 11.07 -32.29 -21.15
C GLY A 28 12.03 -33.19 -21.93
N LEU A 29 12.88 -32.60 -22.77
CA LEU A 29 14.04 -33.29 -23.33
C LEU A 29 14.90 -33.80 -22.16
N ASP A 30 15.41 -35.04 -22.20
CA ASP A 30 16.47 -35.45 -21.29
C ASP A 30 17.62 -34.44 -21.44
N LEU A 31 17.80 -33.60 -20.42
CA LEU A 31 18.86 -32.60 -20.41
C LEU A 31 20.18 -33.37 -20.40
N ASP A 32 21.00 -33.19 -21.43
CA ASP A 32 22.38 -33.65 -21.41
C ASP A 32 23.02 -33.09 -20.12
N PRO A 33 23.64 -33.91 -19.26
CA PRO A 33 24.34 -33.42 -18.08
C PRO A 33 25.37 -32.31 -18.40
N ALA A 34 25.87 -32.25 -19.63
CA ALA A 34 26.74 -31.17 -20.12
C ALA A 34 26.02 -29.83 -20.34
N ASP A 35 24.72 -29.86 -20.70
CA ASP A 35 23.88 -28.69 -20.95
C ASP A 35 22.97 -28.35 -19.75
N ALA A 36 23.05 -29.14 -18.67
CA ALA A 36 22.32 -28.88 -17.44
C ALA A 36 22.76 -27.54 -16.84
N VAL A 37 21.80 -26.62 -16.68
CA VAL A 37 22.03 -25.36 -15.94
C VAL A 37 22.33 -25.71 -14.49
N GLN A 38 23.62 -25.79 -14.15
CA GLN A 38 24.09 -26.02 -12.79
C GLN A 38 23.98 -24.73 -11.98
N GLY A 39 22.79 -24.48 -11.44
CA GLY A 39 22.60 -23.44 -10.44
C GLY A 39 23.22 -23.86 -9.11
N ILE A 40 24.20 -23.09 -8.62
CA ILE A 40 24.66 -23.23 -7.23
C ILE A 40 23.57 -22.66 -6.33
N LYS A 41 23.00 -23.49 -5.44
CA LYS A 41 22.15 -22.99 -4.35
C LYS A 41 23.00 -22.18 -3.37
N ALA A 42 23.01 -20.86 -3.54
CA ALA A 42 23.58 -19.93 -2.58
C ALA A 42 22.54 -19.63 -1.49
N ASP A 43 22.57 -20.39 -0.39
CA ASP A 43 21.65 -20.26 0.75
C ASP A 43 22.20 -19.33 1.86
N THR A 44 23.35 -18.70 1.61
CA THR A 44 24.09 -17.88 2.60
C THR A 44 24.47 -16.51 2.04
N LEU A 45 23.58 -15.93 1.23
CA LEU A 45 23.77 -14.54 0.81
C LEU A 45 23.43 -13.60 1.97
N SER A 46 24.44 -12.91 2.51
CA SER A 46 24.21 -11.84 3.48
C SER A 46 23.66 -10.62 2.75
N VAL A 47 22.37 -10.34 2.93
CA VAL A 47 21.71 -9.13 2.41
C VAL A 47 21.72 -8.08 3.50
N ASN A 48 22.47 -7.00 3.28
CA ASN A 48 22.43 -5.82 4.14
C ASN A 48 21.40 -4.84 3.59
N SER A 49 20.41 -4.50 4.42
CA SER A 49 19.45 -3.44 4.14
C SER A 49 19.60 -2.34 5.17
N THR A 50 19.56 -1.08 4.73
CA THR A 50 19.63 0.10 5.59
C THR A 50 18.56 1.08 5.17
N THR A 51 17.82 1.62 6.14
CA THR A 51 16.96 2.77 5.90
C THR A 51 17.82 4.02 5.73
N GLN A 52 17.45 4.86 4.75
CA GLN A 52 18.09 6.15 4.51
C GLN A 52 17.05 7.23 4.71
N ALA A 53 17.47 8.36 5.29
CA ALA A 53 16.60 9.51 5.42
C ALA A 53 16.27 10.07 4.03
N GLU A 54 14.99 10.29 3.78
CA GLU A 54 14.54 10.93 2.54
C GLU A 54 14.89 12.42 2.53
N GLN A 55 15.11 12.96 1.34
CA GLN A 55 15.34 14.40 1.18
C GLN A 55 14.07 15.19 1.45
N LEU A 56 14.23 16.45 1.87
CA LEU A 56 13.09 17.32 2.12
C LEU A 56 12.41 17.69 0.81
N ILE A 57 11.09 17.55 0.77
CA ILE A 57 10.26 17.83 -0.39
C ILE A 57 9.22 18.90 -0.09
N GLN A 58 8.83 19.65 -1.12
CA GLN A 58 7.71 20.61 -1.06
C GLN A 58 6.37 19.86 -1.17
N THR A 59 5.42 20.16 -0.28
CA THR A 59 4.14 19.47 -0.16
C THR A 59 2.94 20.27 -0.69
N ASN A 60 3.14 21.54 -1.04
CA ASN A 60 2.05 22.43 -1.48
C ASN A 60 1.54 22.17 -2.92
N THR A 61 2.26 21.38 -3.73
CA THR A 61 1.87 21.05 -5.12
C THR A 61 1.17 19.69 -5.25
N LEU A 62 0.89 19.01 -4.15
CA LEU A 62 0.26 17.69 -4.16
C LEU A 62 -1.23 17.81 -4.49
N THR A 63 -1.73 16.88 -5.30
CA THR A 63 -3.16 16.77 -5.64
C THR A 63 -3.99 16.18 -4.50
N ALA A 64 -3.34 15.43 -3.61
CA ALA A 64 -3.91 14.89 -2.38
C ALA A 64 -2.84 14.88 -1.29
N HIS A 65 -3.26 15.17 -0.06
CA HIS A 65 -2.38 15.24 1.11
C HIS A 65 -2.70 14.08 2.05
N PRO A 66 -1.69 13.30 2.48
CA PRO A 66 -1.92 12.23 3.45
C PRO A 66 -2.26 12.83 4.82
N LEU A 67 -3.24 12.23 5.49
CA LEU A 67 -3.60 12.51 6.88
C LEU A 67 -3.74 11.18 7.58
N GLY A 68 -2.98 10.95 8.65
CA GLY A 68 -3.09 9.69 9.36
C GLY A 68 -1.91 9.35 10.25
N TYR A 69 -2.05 8.20 10.89
CA TYR A 69 -1.12 7.68 11.86
C TYR A 69 -0.99 6.17 11.64
N ILE A 70 0.25 5.68 11.53
CA ILE A 70 0.58 4.27 11.37
C ILE A 70 1.61 3.91 12.44
N SER A 71 1.33 2.86 13.20
CA SER A 71 2.28 2.30 14.18
C SER A 71 2.71 0.91 13.72
N ASP A 72 3.92 0.81 13.18
CA ASP A 72 4.52 -0.45 12.76
C ASP A 72 5.48 -0.99 13.85
N PRO A 73 5.42 -2.29 14.22
CA PRO A 73 6.30 -2.86 15.24
C PRO A 73 7.80 -2.84 14.93
N ILE A 74 8.17 -2.76 13.64
CA ILE A 74 9.55 -2.81 13.15
C ILE A 74 10.04 -1.41 12.79
N PHE A 75 9.23 -0.64 12.05
CA PHE A 75 9.61 0.68 11.53
C PHE A 75 9.24 1.83 12.48
N GLY A 76 8.44 1.56 13.50
CA GLY A 76 7.98 2.55 14.47
C GLY A 76 6.75 3.31 14.00
N THR A 77 6.60 4.53 14.53
CA THR A 77 5.44 5.37 14.28
C THR A 77 5.69 6.35 13.14
N THR A 78 4.76 6.37 12.18
CA THR A 78 4.69 7.36 11.11
C THR A 78 3.41 8.16 11.27
N GLU A 79 3.55 9.48 11.35
CA GLU A 79 2.43 10.42 11.49
C GLU A 79 2.46 11.43 10.34
N SER A 80 1.27 11.79 9.85
CA SER A 80 1.08 12.79 8.81
C SER A 80 0.00 13.77 9.23
N GLU A 81 0.39 15.04 9.34
CA GLU A 81 -0.47 16.17 9.69
C GLU A 81 -0.64 17.09 8.47
N ILE A 82 -1.75 17.85 8.43
CA ILE A 82 -2.00 18.81 7.35
C ILE A 82 -2.25 20.20 7.93
N ALA A 83 -1.53 21.19 7.42
CA ALA A 83 -1.82 22.61 7.60
C ALA A 83 -2.66 23.12 6.42
N MET A 84 -3.77 23.81 6.72
CA MET A 84 -4.69 24.34 5.72
C MET A 84 -4.91 25.83 5.90
N ALA A 85 -5.08 26.56 4.79
CA ALA A 85 -5.53 27.94 4.77
C ALA A 85 -6.79 28.07 3.93
N VAL A 86 -7.72 28.90 4.41
CA VAL A 86 -8.91 29.26 3.66
C VAL A 86 -8.52 30.34 2.65
N ASN A 87 -8.76 30.05 1.37
CA ASN A 87 -8.54 31.00 0.28
C ASN A 87 -9.88 31.46 -0.29
N MET A 88 -9.89 32.66 -0.87
CA MET A 88 -11.04 33.17 -1.60
C MET A 88 -11.34 32.23 -2.78
N PRO A 89 -12.60 31.80 -2.98
CA PRO A 89 -12.94 31.02 -4.15
C PRO A 89 -12.75 31.88 -5.42
N ALA A 90 -12.60 31.21 -6.57
CA ALA A 90 -12.28 31.88 -7.83
C ALA A 90 -13.25 33.05 -8.10
N PRO A 91 -12.74 34.28 -8.33
CA PRO A 91 -13.55 35.50 -8.42
C PRO A 91 -14.46 35.52 -9.65
N THR A 92 -14.27 34.59 -10.59
CA THR A 92 -15.10 34.45 -11.79
C THR A 92 -16.46 33.79 -11.53
N LYS A 93 -16.65 33.15 -10.36
CA LYS A 93 -17.90 32.44 -10.03
C LYS A 93 -18.67 33.03 -8.86
N TYR A 94 -18.02 33.87 -8.04
CA TYR A 94 -18.60 34.41 -6.82
C TYR A 94 -18.20 35.88 -6.66
N ASP A 95 -19.20 36.74 -6.42
CA ASP A 95 -19.01 38.15 -6.10
C ASP A 95 -19.40 38.38 -4.64
N PHE A 96 -18.43 38.85 -3.84
CA PHE A 96 -18.63 39.18 -2.42
C PHE A 96 -18.62 40.70 -2.18
N GLY A 97 -18.62 41.51 -3.24
CA GLY A 97 -18.55 42.96 -3.18
C GLY A 97 -17.16 43.48 -2.81
N ILE A 98 -17.12 44.71 -2.27
CA ILE A 98 -15.90 45.42 -1.92
C ILE A 98 -15.54 45.09 -0.47
N ASN A 99 -14.31 44.62 -0.22
CA ASN A 99 -13.77 44.28 1.10
C ASN A 99 -14.64 43.28 1.91
N PRO A 100 -14.87 42.06 1.38
CA PRO A 100 -15.60 41.05 2.13
C PRO A 100 -14.86 40.64 3.41
N VAL A 101 -15.61 40.48 4.50
CA VAL A 101 -15.08 40.02 5.80
C VAL A 101 -15.62 38.61 6.05
N LEU A 102 -14.72 37.67 6.33
CA LEU A 102 -15.09 36.31 6.71
C LEU A 102 -15.65 36.32 8.13
N ASP A 103 -16.90 35.87 8.30
CA ASP A 103 -17.55 35.72 9.60
C ASP A 103 -17.27 34.34 10.21
N SER A 104 -17.48 33.27 9.44
CA SER A 104 -17.23 31.91 9.89
C SER A 104 -16.88 30.96 8.73
N ALA A 105 -16.23 29.84 9.07
CA ALA A 105 -15.91 28.77 8.14
C ALA A 105 -16.21 27.41 8.78
N ILE A 106 -16.69 26.46 7.96
CA ILE A 106 -16.96 25.08 8.37
C ILE A 106 -16.04 24.17 7.56
N LEU A 107 -15.23 23.36 8.24
CA LEU A 107 -14.41 22.33 7.61
C LEU A 107 -15.25 21.07 7.41
N VAL A 108 -15.44 20.67 6.16
CA VAL A 108 -16.09 19.41 5.79
C VAL A 108 -15.06 18.53 5.11
N MET A 109 -14.62 17.46 5.79
CA MET A 109 -13.67 16.49 5.24
C MET A 109 -14.44 15.30 4.66
N ASN A 110 -14.42 15.20 3.33
CA ASN A 110 -14.93 14.03 2.64
C ASN A 110 -13.79 13.01 2.49
N TYR A 111 -13.89 11.88 3.18
CA TYR A 111 -12.91 10.81 3.03
C TYR A 111 -13.03 10.17 1.65
N ALA A 112 -11.94 10.19 0.88
CA ALA A 112 -11.86 9.43 -0.36
C ALA A 112 -11.81 7.92 -0.02
N GLY A 113 -12.33 7.06 -0.89
CA GLY A 113 -12.33 5.60 -0.68
C GLY A 113 -10.96 4.92 -0.70
N ARG A 114 -9.87 5.70 -0.73
CA ARG A 114 -8.50 5.20 -0.65
C ARG A 114 -7.96 5.41 0.76
N VAL A 115 -7.96 4.33 1.52
CA VAL A 115 -7.33 4.25 2.84
C VAL A 115 -6.20 3.23 2.73
N ASP A 116 -5.00 3.64 3.12
CA ASP A 116 -3.85 2.75 3.20
C ASP A 116 -3.73 2.29 4.68
N GLY A 117 -3.72 0.97 4.93
CA GLY A 117 -3.65 0.38 6.28
C GLY A 117 -4.83 -0.52 6.65
N ASP A 118 -4.93 -0.89 7.93
CA ASP A 118 -6.04 -1.71 8.45
C ASP A 118 -7.31 -0.86 8.60
N THR A 119 -8.29 -1.09 7.73
CA THR A 119 -9.58 -0.41 7.72
C THR A 119 -10.65 -1.09 8.57
N ALA A 120 -10.39 -2.31 9.07
CA ALA A 120 -11.36 -3.11 9.80
C ALA A 120 -11.30 -2.87 11.32
N ALA A 121 -10.13 -2.50 11.85
CA ALA A 121 -9.92 -2.34 13.30
C ALA A 121 -9.61 -0.90 13.75
N SER A 122 -9.37 0.03 12.83
CA SER A 122 -8.82 1.36 13.17
C SER A 122 -9.90 2.42 13.33
N VAL A 123 -10.02 2.98 14.55
CA VAL A 123 -10.75 4.22 14.81
C VAL A 123 -9.75 5.37 14.76
N TYR A 124 -9.92 6.30 13.82
CA TYR A 124 -9.09 7.50 13.71
C TYR A 124 -9.74 8.66 14.47
N SER A 125 -8.93 9.35 15.28
CA SER A 125 -9.28 10.62 15.91
C SER A 125 -8.36 11.68 15.32
N PHE A 126 -8.93 12.83 14.96
CA PHE A 126 -8.17 13.96 14.46
C PHE A 126 -8.33 15.13 15.41
N ASP A 127 -7.23 15.80 15.71
CA ASP A 127 -7.24 17.07 16.43
C ASP A 127 -7.15 18.21 15.43
N VAL A 128 -8.05 19.18 15.54
CA VAL A 128 -8.13 20.32 14.63
C VAL A 128 -7.84 21.57 15.43
N ARG A 129 -6.69 22.19 15.15
CA ARG A 129 -6.21 23.38 15.87
C ARG A 129 -6.01 24.55 14.93
N GLN A 130 -6.27 25.74 15.45
CA GLN A 130 -5.93 26.97 14.73
C GLN A 130 -4.43 27.22 14.77
N LEU A 131 -3.85 27.49 13.60
CA LEU A 131 -2.46 27.88 13.47
C LEU A 131 -2.22 29.26 14.08
N SER A 132 -1.12 29.38 14.82
CA SER A 132 -0.69 30.65 15.43
C SER A 132 0.08 31.54 14.46
N LEU A 133 0.47 30.99 13.30
CA LEU A 133 1.11 31.73 12.22
C LEU A 133 0.22 31.78 10.98
N ASN A 134 0.44 32.79 10.14
CA ASN A 134 -0.23 32.92 8.86
C ASN A 134 0.54 32.14 7.78
N ILE A 135 0.06 30.95 7.41
CA ILE A 135 0.71 30.12 6.41
C ILE A 135 0.63 30.71 4.99
N SER A 136 -0.29 31.65 4.72
CA SER A 136 -0.40 32.30 3.41
C SER A 136 0.75 33.27 3.11
N ALA A 137 1.54 33.63 4.12
CA ALA A 137 2.75 34.44 3.98
C ALA A 137 4.02 33.59 3.79
N GLU A 138 3.89 32.26 3.76
CA GLU A 138 5.00 31.34 3.65
C GLU A 138 5.27 30.94 2.20
N GLU A 139 6.54 30.75 1.86
CA GLU A 139 6.95 30.33 0.51
C GLU A 139 7.46 28.88 0.46
N ALA A 140 7.75 28.27 1.62
CA ALA A 140 8.30 26.92 1.74
C ALA A 140 7.45 26.01 2.63
N PHE A 141 6.94 24.93 2.04
CA PHE A 141 6.07 23.93 2.65
C PHE A 141 6.78 22.57 2.64
N LEU A 142 7.86 22.46 3.44
CA LEU A 142 8.64 21.22 3.52
C LEU A 142 7.92 20.15 4.34
N ASN A 143 8.11 18.88 3.98
CA ASN A 143 7.52 17.72 4.67
C ASN A 143 7.99 17.52 6.13
N ASN A 144 9.06 18.17 6.57
CA ASN A 144 9.53 18.14 7.96
C ASN A 144 9.14 19.40 8.76
N ARG A 145 8.32 20.29 8.19
CA ARG A 145 7.96 21.55 8.82
C ARG A 145 6.89 21.35 9.88
N VAL A 146 7.18 21.80 11.10
CA VAL A 146 6.22 21.82 12.21
C VAL A 146 5.53 23.19 12.26
N TYR A 147 4.19 23.20 12.22
CA TYR A 147 3.40 24.43 12.27
C TYR A 147 2.90 24.69 13.70
N PRO A 148 3.22 25.84 14.32
CA PRO A 148 2.77 26.15 15.66
C PRO A 148 1.27 26.44 15.68
N SER A 149 0.55 25.81 16.60
CA SER A 149 -0.88 26.00 16.82
C SER A 149 -1.14 26.58 18.21
N TYR A 150 -2.31 27.21 18.38
CA TYR A 150 -2.77 27.60 19.70
C TYR A 150 -3.10 26.34 20.51
N ASN A 151 -2.67 26.31 21.78
CA ASN A 151 -3.12 25.28 22.71
C ASN A 151 -4.61 25.50 22.98
N VAL A 152 -5.41 24.45 22.78
CA VAL A 152 -6.79 24.43 23.24
C VAL A 152 -6.73 24.26 24.76
N LEU A 153 -7.26 25.25 25.51
CA LEU A 153 -7.48 25.14 26.96
C LEU A 153 -8.63 24.18 27.25
#